data_AF-A0AA88CMP1-F1
#
_entry.id   AF-A0AA88CMP1-F1
#
_cell.length_a   1.000
_cell.length_b   1.000
_cell.length_c   1.000
_cell.angle_alpha   90.00
_cell.angle_beta   90.00
_cell.angle_gamma   90.00
#
_symmetry.space_group_name_H-M   'P 1'
#
loop_
_entity.id
_entity.type
_entity.pdbx_description
1 polymer ?
#
loop_
_entity_poly.entity_id
_entity_poly.type
_entity_poly.pdbx_seq_one_letter_code
_entity_poly.pdbx_strand_id
1 'polypeptide(L)'
;MLHKTGHERHNSYNIHTTLVLSQLGLDIVMYFMATELLCMSPGCFFAHKLSTSQSARKPLQGIASTTSRPSQLVRCSAGQTSGLTDRRQSANYQPSSWSYDFLQSLEANYHDQTYKEKVEKLEKEVKRMINKEDASLMTTLDLIDDIQRLGLGYRFEEEIRKALERISSLDGFNSGIEKSLHATALGFRLLRQHGFNNVSQDIFKIIKDQNGSFKESLSKDVKGMLSLYEASHLAFQGESLLDEAREFTRTHLNDLIRSDDLSKDVTEEIRQALELPLHHRMKRLEAERYIEEYAKRSDANRVLLEFAKWDFNMVQLTLQNDLKDLSSFTS
;
A
#
# COMPACT_ATOMS: atom_id res chain seq x y z
N MET A 1 -63.28 16.68 -23.32
CA MET A 1 -62.11 17.34 -22.69
C MET A 1 -61.06 16.27 -22.46
N LEU A 2 -59.91 16.39 -23.13
CA LEU A 2 -58.92 15.32 -23.30
C LEU A 2 -58.18 14.99 -21.99
N HIS A 3 -58.16 13.70 -21.65
CA HIS A 3 -57.28 13.08 -20.66
C HIS A 3 -55.86 13.02 -21.24
N LYS A 4 -54.85 13.54 -20.53
CA LYS A 4 -53.43 13.28 -20.81
C LYS A 4 -52.81 12.58 -19.60
N THR A 5 -52.56 11.30 -19.75
CA THR A 5 -51.66 10.49 -18.92
C THR A 5 -50.23 10.69 -19.42
N GLY A 6 -49.36 11.21 -18.56
CA GLY A 6 -47.93 11.35 -18.81
C GLY A 6 -47.19 10.14 -18.27
N HIS A 7 -46.61 9.36 -19.19
CA HIS A 7 -45.81 8.16 -18.91
C HIS A 7 -44.38 8.59 -18.50
N GLU A 8 -44.00 8.34 -17.25
CA GLU A 8 -42.59 8.40 -16.84
C GLU A 8 -41.84 7.20 -17.46
N ARG A 9 -40.84 7.49 -18.28
CA ARG A 9 -39.86 6.50 -18.75
C ARG A 9 -38.68 6.50 -17.79
N HIS A 10 -38.58 5.45 -16.98
CA HIS A 10 -37.39 5.16 -16.18
C HIS A 10 -36.20 4.86 -17.10
N ASN A 11 -35.12 5.61 -16.89
CA ASN A 11 -33.86 5.49 -17.61
C ASN A 11 -33.02 4.35 -17.00
N SER A 12 -33.23 3.12 -17.48
CA SER A 12 -32.54 1.90 -17.03
C SER A 12 -31.19 1.70 -17.76
N TYR A 13 -30.31 2.70 -17.72
CA TYR A 13 -28.96 2.62 -18.30
C TYR A 13 -27.91 3.18 -17.32
N ASN A 14 -27.74 2.53 -16.16
CA ASN A 14 -26.62 2.89 -15.26
C ASN A 14 -26.12 1.78 -14.32
N ILE A 15 -26.48 0.52 -14.55
CA ILE A 15 -26.05 -0.59 -13.68
C ILE A 15 -25.10 -1.56 -14.41
N HIS A 16 -25.18 -1.63 -15.75
CA HIS A 16 -24.33 -2.53 -16.53
C HIS A 16 -22.93 -2.00 -16.81
N THR A 17 -22.73 -0.69 -16.90
CA THR A 17 -21.42 -0.09 -17.20
C THR A 17 -20.44 -0.17 -16.02
N THR A 18 -20.97 -0.19 -14.78
CA THR A 18 -20.15 -0.35 -13.57
C THR A 18 -19.61 -1.77 -13.41
N LEU A 19 -20.30 -2.77 -13.94
CA LEU A 19 -19.92 -4.19 -13.88
C LEU A 19 -18.86 -4.59 -14.91
N VAL A 20 -18.69 -3.83 -16.00
CA VAL A 20 -17.68 -4.14 -17.03
C VAL A 20 -16.31 -3.57 -16.64
N LEU A 21 -16.27 -2.47 -15.87
CA LEU A 21 -15.00 -1.90 -15.40
C LEU A 21 -14.40 -2.65 -14.21
N SER A 22 -15.21 -3.32 -13.38
CA SER A 22 -14.71 -4.17 -12.28
C SER A 22 -14.05 -5.47 -12.78
N GLN A 23 -14.48 -6.01 -13.92
CA GLN A 23 -13.88 -7.22 -14.49
C GLN A 23 -12.53 -6.93 -15.15
N LEU A 24 -12.33 -5.73 -15.69
CA LEU A 24 -11.07 -5.30 -16.31
C LEU A 24 -10.02 -4.85 -15.28
N GLY A 25 -10.43 -4.41 -14.08
CA GLY A 25 -9.52 -4.10 -12.97
C GLY A 25 -8.76 -5.34 -12.46
N LEU A 26 -9.40 -6.51 -12.41
CA LEU A 26 -8.79 -7.76 -11.97
C LEU A 26 -7.67 -8.26 -12.92
N ASP A 27 -7.80 -8.04 -14.23
CA ASP A 27 -6.79 -8.42 -15.21
C ASP A 27 -5.55 -7.48 -15.20
N ILE A 28 -5.74 -6.21 -14.80
CA ILE A 28 -4.64 -5.22 -14.64
C ILE A 28 -3.78 -5.56 -13.41
N VAL A 29 -4.38 -6.04 -12.32
CA VAL A 29 -3.71 -6.33 -11.05
C VAL A 29 -2.86 -7.60 -11.12
N MET A 30 -3.35 -8.65 -11.78
CA MET A 30 -2.59 -9.90 -11.94
C MET A 30 -1.33 -9.72 -12.80
N TYR A 31 -1.36 -8.80 -13.77
CA TYR A 31 -0.24 -8.60 -14.68
C TYR A 31 0.91 -7.81 -14.02
N PHE A 32 0.61 -6.78 -13.21
CA PHE A 32 1.64 -6.00 -12.52
C PHE A 32 2.37 -6.81 -11.44
N MET A 33 1.65 -7.64 -10.68
CA MET A 33 2.26 -8.51 -9.66
C MET A 33 3.18 -9.58 -10.28
N ALA A 34 2.88 -10.06 -11.48
CA ALA A 34 3.71 -11.04 -12.17
C ALA A 34 5.03 -10.45 -12.72
N THR A 35 5.07 -9.15 -13.04
CA THR A 35 6.27 -8.49 -13.57
C THR A 35 7.25 -7.99 -12.49
N GLU A 36 6.82 -7.71 -11.27
CA GLU A 36 7.74 -7.29 -10.19
C GLU A 36 8.36 -8.48 -9.43
N LEU A 37 7.73 -9.66 -9.43
CA LEU A 37 8.27 -10.87 -8.81
C LEU A 37 9.40 -11.57 -9.61
N LEU A 38 9.65 -11.16 -10.87
CA LEU A 38 10.74 -11.72 -11.69
C LEU A 38 12.09 -11.00 -11.55
N CYS A 39 12.18 -9.93 -10.73
CA CYS A 39 13.45 -9.21 -10.49
C CYS A 39 14.08 -9.47 -9.11
N MET A 40 13.56 -10.40 -8.31
CA MET A 40 14.16 -10.81 -7.04
C MET A 40 14.60 -12.28 -7.07
N SER A 41 15.61 -12.60 -7.90
CA SER A 41 16.37 -13.84 -7.75
C SER A 41 17.50 -13.65 -6.73
N PRO A 42 17.54 -14.41 -5.62
CA PRO A 42 18.60 -14.31 -4.63
C PRO A 42 19.82 -15.10 -5.10
N GLY A 43 20.89 -14.41 -5.49
CA GLY A 43 22.06 -15.09 -6.05
C GLY A 43 23.30 -14.25 -6.20
N CYS A 44 23.73 -13.53 -5.15
CA CYS A 44 25.08 -12.96 -5.07
C CYS A 44 25.54 -12.87 -3.60
N PHE A 45 25.74 -14.03 -2.96
CA PHE A 45 26.51 -14.11 -1.72
C PHE A 45 28.00 -14.18 -2.05
N PHE A 46 28.70 -13.05 -1.99
CA PHE A 46 30.16 -13.04 -1.85
C PHE A 46 30.51 -13.37 -0.39
N ALA A 47 30.98 -14.60 -0.15
CA ALA A 47 31.55 -15.01 1.12
C ALA A 47 32.90 -14.32 1.35
N HIS A 48 32.91 -13.20 2.07
CA HIS A 48 34.13 -12.67 2.69
C HIS A 48 34.36 -13.40 4.02
N LYS A 49 35.21 -14.43 4.01
CA LYS A 49 35.82 -14.98 5.23
C LYS A 49 36.78 -13.93 5.80
N LEU A 50 36.39 -13.28 6.89
CA LEU A 50 37.33 -12.64 7.81
C LEU A 50 38.01 -13.74 8.64
N SER A 51 39.30 -13.94 8.43
CA SER A 51 40.17 -14.66 9.36
C SER A 51 41.12 -13.65 10.00
N THR A 52 40.97 -13.47 11.30
CA THR A 52 41.91 -12.81 12.18
C THR A 52 43.07 -13.76 12.50
N SER A 53 44.30 -13.32 12.25
CA SER A 53 45.43 -13.65 13.15
C SER A 53 46.56 -12.63 12.99
N GLN A 54 46.99 -12.08 14.12
CA GLN A 54 48.24 -11.33 14.27
C GLN A 54 49.35 -12.32 14.65
N SER A 55 50.54 -12.22 14.05
CA SER A 55 51.83 -12.36 14.76
C SER A 55 53.02 -12.00 13.84
N ALA A 56 54.15 -11.73 14.47
CA ALA A 56 55.19 -10.77 14.09
C ALA A 56 56.49 -11.37 13.49
N ARG A 57 57.23 -10.50 12.74
CA ARG A 57 58.72 -10.43 12.53
C ARG A 57 59.40 -11.62 11.81
N LYS A 58 60.38 -11.52 10.91
CA LYS A 58 61.39 -10.49 10.50
C LYS A 58 62.04 -10.94 9.15
N PRO A 59 62.98 -10.19 8.54
CA PRO A 59 63.18 -10.05 7.09
C PRO A 59 64.27 -10.97 6.51
N LEU A 60 64.38 -11.03 5.17
CA LEU A 60 65.66 -11.19 4.45
C LEU A 60 65.53 -10.80 2.97
N GLN A 61 66.30 -9.76 2.63
CA GLN A 61 67.11 -9.51 1.43
C GLN A 61 66.58 -9.80 0.02
N GLY A 62 66.74 -8.77 -0.81
CA GLY A 62 66.23 -8.72 -2.17
C GLY A 62 67.09 -9.40 -3.21
N ILE A 63 66.50 -9.53 -4.39
CA ILE A 63 67.19 -9.45 -5.66
C ILE A 63 66.32 -8.57 -6.55
N ALA A 64 66.88 -7.44 -6.96
CA ALA A 64 66.33 -6.62 -8.02
C ALA A 64 66.47 -7.38 -9.33
N SER A 65 65.35 -7.63 -10.00
CA SER A 65 65.35 -8.02 -11.41
C SER A 65 64.36 -7.11 -12.13
N THR A 66 64.94 -6.04 -12.68
CA THR A 66 64.39 -5.29 -13.81
C THR A 66 64.15 -6.26 -14.97
N THR A 67 62.90 -6.61 -15.19
CA THR A 67 62.46 -7.16 -16.48
C THR A 67 61.27 -6.35 -16.94
N SER A 68 61.52 -5.50 -17.93
CA SER A 68 60.53 -4.79 -18.72
C SER A 68 59.40 -5.74 -19.12
N ARG A 69 58.20 -5.56 -18.58
CA ARG A 69 57.00 -6.17 -19.17
C ARG A 69 56.82 -5.53 -20.55
N PRO A 70 56.82 -6.31 -21.64
CA PRO A 70 56.42 -5.74 -22.91
C PRO A 70 54.95 -5.34 -22.78
N SER A 71 54.64 -4.09 -23.11
CA SER A 71 53.27 -3.64 -23.33
C SER A 71 52.67 -4.54 -24.41
N GLN A 72 51.93 -5.58 -24.01
CA GLN A 72 51.13 -6.35 -24.96
C GLN A 72 50.05 -5.42 -25.45
N LEU A 73 50.31 -4.79 -26.59
CA LEU A 73 49.28 -4.21 -27.42
C LEU A 73 48.35 -5.38 -27.78
N VAL A 74 47.16 -5.42 -27.19
CA VAL A 74 46.11 -6.35 -27.60
C VAL A 74 45.71 -5.94 -29.01
N ARG A 75 46.40 -6.49 -30.00
CA ARG A 75 46.02 -6.40 -31.40
C ARG A 75 44.90 -7.41 -31.57
N CYS A 76 43.66 -6.92 -31.64
CA CYS A 76 42.51 -7.72 -32.06
C CYS A 76 42.78 -8.23 -33.48
N SER A 77 43.28 -9.46 -33.58
CA SER A 77 43.30 -10.19 -34.84
C SER A 77 41.89 -10.70 -35.09
N ALA A 78 41.22 -10.12 -36.09
CA ALA A 78 40.01 -10.68 -36.66
C ALA A 78 40.37 -12.04 -37.27
N GLY A 79 40.22 -13.10 -36.48
CA GLY A 79 40.26 -14.46 -37.00
C GLY A 79 39.14 -14.61 -38.02
N GLN A 80 39.47 -15.04 -39.23
CA GLN A 80 38.48 -15.46 -40.22
C GLN A 80 37.77 -16.70 -39.70
N THR A 81 36.73 -16.50 -38.89
CA THR A 81 35.71 -17.51 -38.65
C THR A 81 34.79 -17.52 -39.86
N SER A 82 35.00 -18.48 -40.74
CA SER A 82 34.06 -18.86 -41.78
C SER A 82 32.66 -19.05 -41.17
N GLY A 83 31.72 -18.18 -41.52
CA GLY A 83 30.28 -18.45 -41.38
C GLY A 83 29.63 -18.22 -40.01
N LEU A 84 30.20 -17.41 -39.12
CA LEU A 84 29.42 -16.92 -37.96
C LEU A 84 28.46 -15.83 -38.45
N THR A 85 27.24 -16.24 -38.81
CA THR A 85 26.12 -15.32 -38.93
C THR A 85 26.02 -14.55 -37.62
N ASP A 86 26.26 -13.24 -37.66
CA ASP A 86 25.99 -12.32 -36.56
C ASP A 86 24.47 -12.24 -36.34
N ARG A 87 23.91 -13.32 -35.79
CA ARG A 87 22.48 -13.45 -35.51
C ARG A 87 22.25 -12.90 -34.11
N ARG A 88 21.81 -11.66 -34.04
CA ARG A 88 21.25 -11.07 -32.82
C ARG A 88 20.21 -12.04 -32.25
N GLN A 89 20.44 -12.53 -31.04
CA GLN A 89 19.48 -13.41 -30.37
C GLN A 89 18.22 -12.63 -30.02
N SER A 90 17.06 -13.21 -30.34
CA SER A 90 15.75 -12.70 -29.91
C SER A 90 15.53 -13.02 -28.44
N ALA A 91 15.04 -12.04 -27.68
CA ALA A 91 14.68 -12.23 -26.28
C ALA A 91 13.30 -12.89 -26.08
N ASN A 92 12.53 -13.10 -27.15
CA ASN A 92 11.20 -13.73 -27.13
C ASN A 92 10.21 -13.07 -26.15
N TYR A 93 10.26 -11.73 -26.04
CA TYR A 93 9.30 -10.96 -25.26
C TYR A 93 7.89 -11.12 -25.82
N GLN A 94 6.90 -11.22 -24.92
CA GLN A 94 5.50 -11.18 -25.30
C GLN A 94 5.11 -9.75 -25.71
N PRO A 95 4.21 -9.60 -26.69
CA PRO A 95 3.65 -8.30 -27.01
C PRO A 95 2.83 -7.77 -25.82
N SER A 96 2.58 -6.46 -25.84
CA SER A 96 1.65 -5.80 -24.91
C SER A 96 0.28 -6.49 -24.91
N SER A 97 -0.30 -6.65 -23.72
CA SER A 97 -1.68 -7.12 -23.55
C SER A 97 -2.71 -6.12 -24.10
N TRP A 98 -2.34 -4.85 -24.27
CA TRP A 98 -3.19 -3.80 -24.80
C TRP A 98 -2.82 -3.46 -26.25
N SER A 99 -3.82 -3.40 -27.13
CA SER A 99 -3.64 -2.93 -28.50
C SER A 99 -3.61 -1.41 -28.57
N TYR A 100 -2.90 -0.86 -29.55
CA TYR A 100 -2.87 0.58 -29.79
C TYR A 100 -4.26 1.16 -30.05
N ASP A 101 -5.07 0.49 -30.89
CA ASP A 101 -6.45 0.92 -31.19
C ASP A 101 -7.31 0.98 -29.93
N PHE A 102 -7.13 0.04 -28.99
CA PHE A 102 -7.81 0.09 -27.70
C PHE A 102 -7.38 1.31 -26.88
N LEU A 103 -6.07 1.57 -26.76
CA LEU A 103 -5.56 2.73 -26.02
C LEU A 103 -6.04 4.06 -26.62
N GLN A 104 -6.10 4.17 -27.95
CA GLN A 104 -6.61 5.36 -28.64
C GLN A 104 -8.13 5.51 -28.55
N SER A 105 -8.86 4.41 -28.37
CA SER A 105 -10.31 4.44 -28.19
C SER A 105 -10.78 4.94 -26.83
N LEU A 106 -9.87 5.09 -25.85
CA LEU A 106 -10.20 5.61 -24.52
C LEU A 106 -10.84 7.01 -24.65
N GLU A 107 -12.07 7.13 -24.13
CA GLU A 107 -12.88 8.35 -24.17
C GLU A 107 -12.50 9.29 -23.02
N ALA A 108 -12.13 10.52 -23.38
CA ALA A 108 -11.95 11.61 -22.43
C ALA A 108 -13.31 12.24 -22.11
N ASN A 109 -14.11 11.65 -21.22
CA ASN A 109 -15.34 12.31 -20.79
C ASN A 109 -15.01 13.46 -19.84
N TYR A 110 -15.33 14.67 -20.30
CA TYR A 110 -15.08 15.92 -19.60
C TYR A 110 -16.02 16.07 -18.40
N HIS A 111 -15.47 16.42 -17.25
CA HIS A 111 -16.27 16.69 -16.05
C HIS A 111 -17.10 17.98 -16.26
N ASP A 112 -18.42 17.81 -16.42
CA ASP A 112 -19.39 18.92 -16.47
C ASP A 112 -19.29 19.80 -15.21
N GLN A 113 -19.68 21.07 -15.30
CA GLN A 113 -19.68 22.03 -14.19
C GLN A 113 -20.43 21.49 -12.96
N THR A 114 -21.54 20.79 -13.18
CA THR A 114 -22.34 20.09 -12.16
C THR A 114 -21.52 19.09 -11.34
N TYR A 115 -20.53 18.44 -11.97
CA TYR A 115 -19.65 17.46 -11.33
C TYR A 115 -18.71 18.13 -10.32
N LYS A 116 -18.10 19.24 -10.71
CA LYS A 116 -17.14 19.97 -9.87
C LYS A 116 -17.83 20.51 -8.63
N GLU A 117 -19.01 21.08 -8.78
CA GLU A 117 -19.82 21.59 -7.65
C GLU A 117 -20.16 20.48 -6.64
N LYS A 118 -20.47 19.29 -7.14
CA LYS A 118 -20.75 18.13 -6.30
C LYS A 118 -19.52 17.68 -5.51
N VAL A 119 -18.37 17.59 -6.15
CA VAL A 119 -17.09 17.23 -5.51
C VAL A 119 -16.71 18.26 -4.44
N GLU A 120 -16.81 19.55 -4.75
CA GLU A 120 -16.51 20.62 -3.79
C GLU A 120 -17.42 20.57 -2.56
N LYS A 121 -18.71 20.24 -2.76
CA LYS A 121 -19.65 20.07 -1.65
C LYS A 121 -19.27 18.90 -0.76
N LEU A 122 -18.94 17.75 -1.36
CA LEU A 122 -18.51 16.56 -0.63
C LEU A 122 -17.21 16.81 0.13
N GLU A 123 -16.23 17.48 -0.51
CA GLU A 123 -14.95 17.82 0.10
C GLU A 123 -15.12 18.72 1.33
N LYS A 124 -15.97 19.76 1.23
CA LYS A 124 -16.29 20.64 2.38
C LYS A 124 -16.90 19.87 3.54
N GLU A 125 -17.78 18.93 3.25
CA GLU A 125 -18.44 18.12 4.28
C GLU A 125 -17.45 17.17 4.98
N VAL A 126 -16.55 16.52 4.23
CA VAL A 126 -15.49 15.69 4.81
C VAL A 126 -14.52 16.53 5.64
N LYS A 127 -14.12 17.73 5.18
CA LYS A 127 -13.33 18.69 5.98
C LYS A 127 -14.00 19.03 7.31
N ARG A 128 -15.33 19.22 7.30
CA ARG A 128 -16.10 19.47 8.52
C ARG A 128 -16.08 18.27 9.47
N MET A 129 -16.15 17.04 8.95
CA MET A 129 -16.08 15.82 9.74
C MET A 129 -14.73 15.64 10.44
N ILE A 130 -13.61 15.88 9.75
CA ILE A 130 -12.25 15.76 10.32
C ILE A 130 -12.01 16.81 11.41
N ASN A 131 -12.50 18.03 11.21
CA ASN A 131 -12.26 19.15 12.12
C ASN A 131 -13.20 19.18 13.33
N LYS A 132 -14.16 18.25 13.42
CA LYS A 132 -15.11 18.17 14.53
C LYS A 132 -14.40 17.99 15.88
N GLU A 133 -14.46 19.02 16.74
CA GLU A 133 -13.70 19.08 18.01
C GLU A 133 -14.27 18.17 19.12
N ASP A 134 -15.58 17.92 19.11
CA ASP A 134 -16.29 17.07 20.07
C ASP A 134 -16.25 15.58 19.72
N ALA A 135 -15.56 15.20 18.64
CA ALA A 135 -15.42 13.79 18.25
C ALA A 135 -14.51 13.02 19.21
N SER A 136 -14.87 11.77 19.50
CA SER A 136 -14.01 10.89 20.29
C SER A 136 -12.73 10.55 19.52
N LEU A 137 -11.63 10.33 20.25
CA LEU A 137 -10.33 9.96 19.66
C LEU A 137 -10.45 8.75 18.72
N MET A 138 -11.20 7.72 19.11
CA MET A 138 -11.43 6.53 18.29
C MET A 138 -12.15 6.90 16.99
N THR A 139 -13.23 7.67 17.07
CA THR A 139 -13.99 8.11 15.89
C THR A 139 -13.14 8.93 14.92
N THR A 140 -12.29 9.82 15.44
CA THR A 140 -11.37 10.60 14.59
C THR A 140 -10.32 9.72 13.92
N LEU A 141 -9.75 8.75 14.63
CA LEU A 141 -8.77 7.81 14.08
C LEU A 141 -9.39 6.91 13.01
N ASP A 142 -10.56 6.30 13.28
CA ASP A 142 -11.29 5.47 12.31
C ASP A 142 -11.61 6.30 11.04
N LEU A 143 -12.08 7.55 11.20
CA LEU A 143 -12.38 8.44 10.07
C LEU A 143 -11.13 8.75 9.23
N ILE A 144 -10.00 9.05 9.87
CA ILE A 144 -8.74 9.31 9.16
C ILE A 144 -8.29 8.07 8.41
N ASP A 145 -8.38 6.89 9.04
CA ASP A 145 -8.01 5.63 8.40
C ASP A 145 -8.89 5.34 7.18
N ASP A 146 -10.21 5.51 7.31
CA ASP A 146 -11.16 5.36 6.20
C ASP A 146 -10.84 6.32 5.06
N ILE A 147 -10.56 7.60 5.34
CA ILE A 147 -10.16 8.58 4.32
C ILE A 147 -8.90 8.13 3.57
N GLN A 148 -7.88 7.64 4.29
CA GLN A 148 -6.64 7.20 3.68
C GLN A 148 -6.81 5.94 2.83
N ARG A 149 -7.50 4.94 3.37
CA ARG A 149 -7.75 3.66 2.69
C ARG A 149 -8.67 3.83 1.49
N LEU A 150 -9.59 4.80 1.51
CA LEU A 150 -10.42 5.17 0.35
C LEU A 150 -9.67 5.98 -0.73
N GLY A 151 -8.37 6.22 -0.55
CA GLY A 151 -7.55 6.95 -1.51
C GLY A 151 -7.73 8.47 -1.49
N LEU A 152 -8.44 9.01 -0.50
CA LEU A 152 -8.74 10.44 -0.38
C LEU A 152 -7.70 11.22 0.44
N GLY A 153 -6.72 10.54 1.04
CA GLY A 153 -5.75 11.14 1.96
C GLY A 153 -5.01 12.38 1.40
N TYR A 154 -4.67 12.38 0.11
CA TYR A 154 -3.96 13.48 -0.54
C TYR A 154 -4.77 14.79 -0.61
N ARG A 155 -6.11 14.72 -0.49
CA ARG A 155 -6.98 15.92 -0.49
C ARG A 155 -7.11 16.58 0.87
N PHE A 156 -6.71 15.88 1.93
CA PHE A 156 -6.96 16.29 3.31
C PHE A 156 -5.68 16.24 4.18
N GLU A 157 -4.49 16.37 3.56
CA GLU A 157 -3.21 16.24 4.27
C GLU A 157 -3.12 17.20 5.46
N GLU A 158 -3.53 18.46 5.28
CA GLU A 158 -3.49 19.48 6.32
C GLU A 158 -4.51 19.23 7.44
N GLU A 159 -5.74 18.83 7.11
CA GLU A 159 -6.76 18.49 8.09
C GLU A 159 -6.37 17.25 8.91
N ILE A 160 -5.82 16.22 8.24
CA ILE A 160 -5.35 15.00 8.90
C ILE A 160 -4.18 15.33 9.82
N ARG A 161 -3.17 16.09 9.35
CA ARG A 161 -2.02 16.50 10.16
C ARG A 161 -2.48 17.24 11.42
N LYS A 162 -3.36 18.23 11.31
CA LYS A 162 -3.91 18.97 12.46
C LYS A 162 -4.70 18.07 13.42
N ALA A 163 -5.47 17.11 12.90
CA ALA A 163 -6.18 16.14 13.73
C ALA A 163 -5.21 15.24 14.51
N LEU A 164 -4.14 14.78 13.88
CA LEU A 164 -3.09 13.98 14.51
C LEU A 164 -2.27 14.79 15.53
N GLU A 165 -1.97 16.07 15.27
CA GLU A 165 -1.34 16.96 16.25
C GLU A 165 -2.17 17.09 17.52
N ARG A 166 -3.48 17.31 17.38
CA ARG A 166 -4.42 17.33 18.51
C ARG A 166 -4.38 16.01 19.28
N ILE A 167 -4.42 14.87 18.59
CA ILE A 167 -4.39 13.54 19.20
C ILE A 167 -3.07 13.29 19.95
N SER A 168 -1.93 13.67 19.36
CA SER A 168 -0.60 13.48 19.95
C SER A 168 -0.38 14.33 21.21
N SER A 169 -1.06 15.48 21.27
CA SER A 169 -0.98 16.42 22.40
C SER A 169 -1.88 16.01 23.58
N LEU A 170 -2.77 15.03 23.40
CA LEU A 170 -3.58 14.53 24.50
C LEU A 170 -2.71 13.72 25.45
N ASP A 171 -2.63 14.15 26.72
CA ASP A 171 -1.97 13.41 27.81
C ASP A 171 -2.40 11.93 27.85
N GLY A 172 -3.65 11.66 27.46
CA GLY A 172 -4.24 10.33 27.37
C GLY A 172 -3.64 9.41 26.28
N PHE A 173 -3.02 9.93 25.22
CA PHE A 173 -2.42 9.07 24.18
C PHE A 173 -1.11 8.45 24.67
N ASN A 174 -0.25 9.25 25.33
CA ASN A 174 1.03 8.78 25.85
C ASN A 174 0.90 8.04 27.19
N SER A 175 -0.14 8.33 27.99
CA SER A 175 -0.33 7.71 29.32
C SER A 175 -0.94 6.31 29.29
N GLY A 176 -1.42 5.83 28.13
CA GLY A 176 -2.00 4.48 27.99
C GLY A 176 -3.26 4.22 28.82
N ILE A 177 -3.85 5.23 29.46
CA ILE A 177 -5.01 5.07 30.34
C ILE A 177 -6.27 4.81 29.49
N GLU A 178 -6.85 3.62 29.69
CA GLU A 178 -8.16 3.18 29.16
C GLU A 178 -8.39 3.41 27.66
N LYS A 179 -7.56 2.80 26.81
CA LYS A 179 -7.82 2.77 25.36
C LYS A 179 -7.84 1.35 24.85
N SER A 180 -8.77 1.07 23.92
CA SER A 180 -8.83 -0.21 23.22
C SER A 180 -7.49 -0.50 22.53
N LEU A 181 -7.14 -1.78 22.40
CA LEU A 181 -5.95 -2.20 21.66
C LEU A 181 -5.95 -1.59 20.26
N HIS A 182 -7.13 -1.63 19.61
CA HIS A 182 -7.39 -1.01 18.32
C HIS A 182 -7.02 0.48 18.29
N ALA A 183 -7.55 1.31 19.20
CA ALA A 183 -7.30 2.76 19.19
C ALA A 183 -5.82 3.10 19.41
N THR A 184 -5.14 2.37 20.31
CA THR A 184 -3.72 2.56 20.59
C THR A 184 -2.87 2.19 19.37
N ALA A 185 -3.13 1.03 18.78
CA ALA A 185 -2.38 0.56 17.61
C ALA A 185 -2.64 1.41 16.36
N LEU A 186 -3.91 1.79 16.12
CA LEU A 186 -4.28 2.65 15.00
C LEU A 186 -3.65 4.04 15.13
N GLY A 187 -3.74 4.66 16.31
CA GLY A 187 -3.10 5.96 16.55
C GLY A 187 -1.59 5.89 16.38
N PHE A 188 -0.94 4.84 16.90
CA PHE A 188 0.49 4.62 16.70
C PHE A 188 0.85 4.53 15.22
N ARG A 189 0.10 3.73 14.46
CA ARG A 189 0.28 3.57 13.01
C ARG A 189 0.15 4.90 12.27
N LEU A 190 -0.96 5.60 12.47
CA LEU A 190 -1.24 6.86 11.78
C LEU A 190 -0.21 7.94 12.13
N LEU A 191 0.14 8.09 13.41
CA LEU A 191 1.16 9.07 13.82
C LEU A 191 2.52 8.78 13.14
N ARG A 192 2.98 7.53 13.12
CA ARG A 192 4.25 7.20 12.45
C ARG A 192 4.19 7.39 10.93
N GLN A 193 3.09 7.02 10.29
CA GLN A 193 2.89 7.23 8.86
C GLN A 193 2.94 8.71 8.46
N HIS A 194 2.61 9.62 9.39
CA HIS A 194 2.65 11.07 9.19
C HIS A 194 3.92 11.74 9.76
N GLY A 195 4.95 10.97 10.12
CA GLY A 195 6.26 11.50 10.52
C GLY A 195 6.38 11.92 11.98
N PHE A 196 5.43 11.55 12.84
CA PHE A 196 5.54 11.74 14.29
C PHE A 196 6.49 10.70 14.89
N ASN A 197 7.80 10.92 14.74
CA ASN A 197 8.86 9.99 15.15
C ASN A 197 9.05 9.89 16.67
N ASN A 198 8.38 10.75 17.45
CA ASN A 198 8.42 10.73 18.91
C ASN A 198 7.52 9.64 19.53
N VAL A 199 6.71 8.95 18.73
CA VAL A 199 5.84 7.87 19.23
C VAL A 199 6.67 6.60 19.47
N SER A 200 6.94 6.33 20.75
CA SER A 200 7.71 5.16 21.20
C SER A 200 6.89 3.87 21.16
N GLN A 201 7.54 2.74 20.81
CA GLN A 201 6.97 1.39 20.96
C GLN A 201 6.49 1.09 22.38
N ASP A 202 7.04 1.79 23.38
CA ASP A 202 6.75 1.59 24.80
C ASP A 202 5.28 1.76 25.17
N ILE A 203 4.49 2.42 24.33
CA ILE A 203 3.03 2.50 24.46
C ILE A 203 2.38 1.10 24.55
N PHE A 204 3.00 0.08 23.94
CA PHE A 204 2.53 -1.30 23.97
C PHE A 204 3.00 -2.10 25.20
N LYS A 205 3.79 -1.50 26.12
CA LYS A 205 4.18 -2.20 27.36
C LYS A 205 2.98 -2.47 28.28
N ILE A 206 1.94 -1.64 28.23
CA ILE A 206 0.74 -1.77 29.08
C ILE A 206 -0.10 -3.02 28.77
N ILE A 207 0.03 -3.56 27.55
CA ILE A 207 -0.67 -4.76 27.11
C ILE A 207 0.15 -6.03 27.34
N LYS A 208 1.30 -5.93 28.00
CA LYS A 208 2.08 -7.09 28.47
C LYS A 208 1.65 -7.55 29.86
N ASP A 209 1.86 -8.83 30.13
CA ASP A 209 1.66 -9.47 31.42
C ASP A 209 2.86 -9.29 32.37
N GLN A 210 2.78 -9.89 33.55
CA GLN A 210 3.84 -9.83 34.56
C GLN A 210 5.13 -10.57 34.15
N ASN A 211 5.03 -11.52 33.22
CA ASN A 211 6.17 -12.25 32.66
C ASN A 211 6.83 -11.46 31.51
N GLY A 212 6.26 -10.32 31.15
CA GLY A 212 6.72 -9.51 30.03
C GLY A 212 6.35 -10.11 28.68
N SER A 213 5.32 -10.93 28.56
CA SER A 213 4.73 -11.42 27.30
C SER A 213 3.43 -10.68 26.97
N PHE A 214 3.00 -10.64 25.72
CA PHE A 214 1.68 -10.07 25.38
C PHE A 214 0.56 -10.88 26.06
N LYS A 215 -0.46 -10.19 26.60
CA LYS A 215 -1.57 -10.86 27.29
C LYS A 215 -2.35 -11.74 26.31
N GLU A 216 -2.46 -13.03 26.61
CA GLU A 216 -3.27 -13.99 25.84
C GLU A 216 -4.74 -13.56 25.67
N SER A 217 -5.28 -12.79 26.62
CA SER A 217 -6.65 -12.26 26.53
C SER A 217 -6.88 -11.32 25.34
N LEU A 218 -5.82 -10.77 24.73
CA LEU A 218 -5.90 -9.89 23.56
C LEU A 218 -6.36 -10.63 22.30
N SER A 219 -6.14 -11.95 22.23
CA SER A 219 -6.54 -12.79 21.09
C SER A 219 -8.05 -12.74 20.78
N LYS A 220 -8.88 -12.33 21.76
CA LYS A 220 -10.32 -12.17 21.60
C LYS A 220 -10.73 -10.88 20.86
N ASP A 221 -9.85 -9.87 20.85
CA ASP A 221 -10.08 -8.59 20.16
C ASP A 221 -9.49 -8.65 18.75
N VAL A 222 -10.22 -9.26 17.81
CA VAL A 222 -9.76 -9.44 16.43
C VAL A 222 -9.41 -8.11 15.76
N LYS A 223 -10.22 -7.06 15.94
CA LYS A 223 -9.97 -5.72 15.39
C LYS A 223 -8.69 -5.11 15.97
N GLY A 224 -8.51 -5.25 17.29
CA GLY A 224 -7.28 -4.84 17.98
C GLY A 224 -6.04 -5.59 17.49
N MET A 225 -6.14 -6.91 17.30
CA MET A 225 -5.05 -7.75 16.80
C MET A 225 -4.63 -7.37 15.39
N LEU A 226 -5.58 -7.15 14.48
CA LEU A 226 -5.30 -6.64 13.13
C LEU A 226 -4.61 -5.29 13.17
N SER A 227 -5.09 -4.39 14.03
CA SER A 227 -4.52 -3.04 14.14
C SER A 227 -3.09 -3.07 14.68
N LEU A 228 -2.82 -3.92 15.67
CA LEU A 228 -1.48 -4.13 16.21
C LEU A 228 -0.55 -4.78 15.18
N TYR A 229 -1.04 -5.75 14.41
CA TYR A 229 -0.31 -6.35 13.30
C TYR A 229 0.09 -5.28 12.28
N GLU A 230 -0.85 -4.45 11.83
CA GLU A 230 -0.57 -3.38 10.88
C GLU A 230 0.40 -2.33 11.44
N ALA A 231 0.23 -1.95 12.72
CA ALA A 231 1.11 -1.02 13.40
C ALA A 231 2.56 -1.54 13.54
N SER A 232 2.73 -2.84 13.77
CA SER A 232 4.06 -3.47 13.92
C SER A 232 4.93 -3.37 12.65
N HIS A 233 4.31 -3.15 11.48
CA HIS A 233 5.03 -2.95 10.21
C HIS A 233 5.70 -1.59 10.08
N LEU A 234 5.51 -0.69 11.05
CA LEU A 234 6.20 0.61 11.14
C LEU A 234 7.39 0.60 12.11
N ALA A 235 7.92 -0.58 12.44
CA ALA A 235 9.05 -0.73 13.34
C ALA A 235 10.36 -0.18 12.73
N PHE A 236 11.11 0.56 13.52
CA PHE A 236 12.51 0.91 13.24
C PHE A 236 13.45 -0.20 13.74
N GLN A 237 14.69 -0.17 13.24
CA GLN A 237 15.73 -1.09 13.68
C GLN A 237 15.96 -0.96 15.19
N GLY A 238 15.91 -2.09 15.91
CA GLY A 238 16.08 -2.16 17.37
C GLY A 238 14.77 -2.12 18.16
N GLU A 239 13.63 -1.97 17.50
CA GLU A 239 12.30 -1.99 18.13
C GLU A 239 11.74 -3.40 18.32
N SER A 240 12.44 -4.18 19.16
CA SER A 240 12.10 -5.57 19.46
C SER A 240 10.67 -5.80 19.99
N LEU A 241 10.04 -4.81 20.64
CA LEU A 241 8.67 -4.95 21.12
C LEU A 241 7.66 -5.00 19.96
N LEU A 242 7.93 -4.28 18.87
CA LEU A 242 7.10 -4.34 17.66
C LEU A 242 7.34 -5.62 16.88
N ASP A 243 8.57 -6.13 16.86
CA ASP A 243 8.85 -7.44 16.27
C ASP A 243 8.13 -8.56 17.03
N GLU A 244 8.16 -8.52 18.36
CA GLU A 244 7.38 -9.44 19.20
C GLU A 244 5.88 -9.27 18.97
N ALA A 245 5.37 -8.05 18.87
CA ALA A 245 3.96 -7.78 18.58
C ALA A 245 3.54 -8.36 17.22
N ARG A 246 4.42 -8.26 16.21
CA ARG A 246 4.22 -8.82 14.87
C ARG A 246 4.08 -10.34 14.92
N GLU A 247 4.98 -11.03 15.62
CA GLU A 247 4.93 -12.49 15.72
C GLU A 247 3.75 -12.97 16.56
N PHE A 248 3.46 -12.30 17.68
CA PHE A 248 2.29 -12.57 18.50
C PHE A 248 0.99 -12.44 17.68
N THR A 249 0.80 -11.30 17.03
CA THR A 249 -0.40 -11.05 16.22
C THR A 249 -0.50 -12.00 15.03
N ARG A 250 0.58 -12.24 14.30
CA ARG A 250 0.62 -13.20 13.19
C ARG A 250 0.18 -14.60 13.63
N THR A 251 0.67 -15.08 14.77
CA THR A 251 0.36 -16.42 15.27
C THR A 251 -1.14 -16.56 15.55
N HIS A 252 -1.70 -15.66 16.36
CA HIS A 252 -3.12 -15.71 16.71
C HIS A 252 -4.05 -15.45 15.52
N LEU A 253 -3.68 -14.54 14.61
CA LEU A 253 -4.47 -14.29 13.39
C LEU A 253 -4.51 -15.53 12.48
N ASN A 254 -3.40 -16.27 12.37
CA ASN A 254 -3.38 -17.55 11.64
C ASN A 254 -4.26 -18.61 12.33
N ASP A 255 -4.28 -18.67 13.65
CA ASP A 255 -5.11 -19.61 14.39
C ASP A 255 -6.60 -19.27 14.27
N LEU A 256 -6.95 -17.98 14.24
CA LEU A 256 -8.30 -17.49 13.99
C LEU A 256 -8.80 -17.83 12.57
N ILE A 257 -7.93 -17.82 11.55
CA ILE A 257 -8.31 -18.29 10.20
C ILE A 257 -8.62 -19.79 10.19
N ARG A 258 -8.00 -20.56 11.10
CA ARG A 258 -8.23 -22.01 11.22
C ARG A 258 -9.46 -22.35 12.05
N SER A 259 -9.92 -21.43 12.89
CA SER A 259 -11.18 -21.59 13.61
C SER A 259 -12.36 -21.19 12.72
N ASP A 260 -13.46 -21.93 12.79
CA ASP A 260 -14.67 -21.67 11.99
C ASP A 260 -15.61 -20.63 12.65
N ASP A 261 -15.03 -19.80 13.54
CA ASP A 261 -15.78 -18.91 14.45
C ASP A 261 -15.98 -17.49 13.87
N LEU A 262 -15.31 -17.16 12.76
CA LEU A 262 -15.32 -15.82 12.16
C LEU A 262 -16.23 -15.74 10.93
N SER A 263 -16.74 -14.54 10.66
CA SER A 263 -17.43 -14.29 9.40
C SER A 263 -16.44 -14.38 8.23
N LYS A 264 -16.97 -14.67 7.04
CA LYS A 264 -16.16 -14.73 5.81
C LYS A 264 -15.44 -13.42 5.54
N ASP A 265 -16.11 -12.29 5.76
CA ASP A 265 -15.55 -10.96 5.53
C ASP A 265 -14.35 -10.68 6.45
N VAL A 266 -14.46 -10.99 7.75
CA VAL A 266 -13.36 -10.82 8.71
C VAL A 266 -12.21 -11.78 8.39
N THR A 267 -12.52 -13.04 8.03
CA THR A 267 -11.49 -14.02 7.65
C THR A 267 -10.68 -13.54 6.45
N GLU A 268 -11.36 -12.95 5.47
CA GLU A 268 -10.73 -12.40 4.28
C GLU A 268 -9.87 -11.16 4.60
N GLU A 269 -10.35 -10.26 5.46
CA GLU A 269 -9.56 -9.12 5.96
C GLU A 269 -8.25 -9.59 6.62
N ILE A 270 -8.32 -10.64 7.45
CA ILE A 270 -7.12 -11.22 8.08
C ILE A 270 -6.17 -11.80 7.04
N ARG A 271 -6.67 -12.57 6.07
CA ARG A 271 -5.84 -13.15 5.01
C ARG A 271 -5.10 -12.08 4.22
N GLN A 272 -5.79 -11.02 3.85
CA GLN A 272 -5.20 -9.90 3.11
C GLN A 272 -4.09 -9.21 3.93
N ALA A 273 -4.34 -8.94 5.22
CA ALA A 273 -3.34 -8.34 6.10
C ALA A 273 -2.08 -9.22 6.21
N LEU A 274 -2.27 -10.53 6.37
CA LEU A 274 -1.18 -11.50 6.45
C LEU A 274 -0.41 -11.68 5.14
N GLU A 275 -1.07 -11.54 3.99
CA GLU A 275 -0.44 -11.60 2.66
C GLU A 275 0.45 -10.38 2.42
N LEU A 276 -0.09 -9.18 2.60
CA LEU A 276 0.66 -7.94 2.47
C LEU A 276 0.12 -6.90 3.47
N PRO A 277 0.93 -6.45 4.43
CA PRO A 277 0.52 -5.41 5.39
C PRO A 277 0.17 -4.10 4.68
N LEU A 278 -0.83 -3.37 5.20
CA LEU A 278 -1.33 -2.11 4.65
C LEU A 278 -0.22 -1.10 4.34
N HIS A 279 0.82 -1.01 5.19
CA HIS A 279 1.94 -0.09 4.98
C HIS A 279 2.73 -0.37 3.68
N HIS A 280 2.69 -1.60 3.18
CA HIS A 280 3.39 -2.02 1.96
C HIS A 280 2.48 -2.08 0.73
N ARG A 281 1.18 -1.81 0.87
CA ARG A 281 0.22 -1.87 -0.24
C ARG A 281 0.30 -0.61 -1.10
N MET A 282 0.14 -0.78 -2.40
CA MET A 282 -0.01 0.34 -3.32
C MET A 282 -1.33 1.06 -3.05
N LYS A 283 -1.27 2.34 -2.66
CA LYS A 283 -2.42 3.15 -2.23
C LYS A 283 -3.60 3.11 -3.22
N ARG A 284 -3.32 3.13 -4.53
CA ARG A 284 -4.37 3.17 -5.55
C ARG A 284 -5.14 1.84 -5.67
N LEU A 285 -4.42 0.72 -5.61
CA LEU A 285 -5.02 -0.62 -5.62
C LEU A 285 -5.74 -0.91 -4.30
N GLU A 286 -5.18 -0.46 -3.17
CA GLU A 286 -5.86 -0.51 -1.88
C GLU A 286 -7.18 0.28 -1.93
N ALA A 287 -7.18 1.48 -2.52
CA ALA A 287 -8.38 2.31 -2.63
C ALA A 287 -9.50 1.64 -3.43
N GLU A 288 -9.18 1.03 -4.57
CA GLU A 288 -10.16 0.31 -5.38
C GLU A 288 -10.84 -0.81 -4.57
N ARG A 289 -10.02 -1.68 -3.95
CA ARG A 289 -10.52 -2.80 -3.13
C ARG A 289 -11.31 -2.29 -1.93
N TYR A 290 -10.80 -1.29 -1.22
CA TYR A 290 -11.42 -0.79 -0.01
C TYR A 290 -12.71 -0.02 -0.28
N ILE A 291 -12.89 0.62 -1.43
CA ILE A 291 -14.18 1.22 -1.82
C ILE A 291 -15.28 0.15 -1.86
N GLU A 292 -14.99 -1.05 -2.38
CA GLU A 292 -15.97 -2.15 -2.42
C GLU A 292 -16.27 -2.73 -1.04
N GLU A 293 -15.23 -2.90 -0.21
CA GLU A 293 -15.35 -3.38 1.16
C GLU A 293 -16.13 -2.40 2.04
N TYR A 294 -15.75 -1.12 1.99
CA TYR A 294 -16.39 -0.03 2.72
C TYR A 294 -17.87 0.14 2.32
N ALA A 295 -18.24 -0.15 1.07
CA ALA A 295 -19.63 -0.11 0.64
C ALA A 295 -20.51 -1.20 1.30
N LYS A 296 -19.93 -2.29 1.80
CA LYS A 296 -20.65 -3.39 2.46
C LYS A 296 -20.84 -3.14 3.96
N ARG A 297 -20.05 -2.25 4.55
CA ARG A 297 -20.12 -1.90 5.97
C ARG A 297 -21.48 -1.29 6.33
N SER A 298 -22.06 -1.75 7.44
CA SER A 298 -23.33 -1.21 7.95
C SER A 298 -23.18 0.21 8.50
N ASP A 299 -21.97 0.57 8.96
CA ASP A 299 -21.59 1.86 9.51
C ASP A 299 -20.95 2.80 8.46
N ALA A 300 -20.96 2.44 7.18
CA ALA A 300 -20.34 3.20 6.12
C ALA A 300 -20.89 4.63 6.02
N ASN A 301 -20.01 5.62 6.13
CA ASN A 301 -20.36 7.02 5.87
C ASN A 301 -20.61 7.22 4.36
N ARG A 302 -21.88 7.46 4.01
CA ARG A 302 -22.32 7.62 2.61
C ARG A 302 -21.68 8.81 1.90
N VAL A 303 -21.42 9.91 2.61
CA VAL A 303 -20.74 11.09 2.04
C VAL A 303 -19.32 10.72 1.64
N LEU A 304 -18.61 10.01 2.51
CA LEU A 304 -17.24 9.59 2.27
C LEU A 304 -17.15 8.56 1.14
N LEU A 305 -18.04 7.56 1.13
CA LEU A 305 -18.11 6.56 0.06
C LEU A 305 -18.44 7.18 -1.30
N GLU A 306 -19.41 8.09 -1.35
CA GLU A 306 -19.75 8.81 -2.56
C GLU A 306 -18.56 9.63 -3.04
N PHE A 307 -17.88 10.32 -2.13
CA PHE A 307 -16.72 11.12 -2.49
C PHE A 307 -15.57 10.28 -3.04
N ALA A 308 -15.26 9.14 -2.39
CA ALA A 308 -14.23 8.22 -2.83
C ALA A 308 -14.47 7.70 -4.25
N LYS A 309 -15.72 7.33 -4.58
CA LYS A 309 -16.09 6.88 -5.94
C LYS A 309 -15.89 7.97 -6.98
N TRP A 310 -16.34 9.20 -6.69
CA TRP A 310 -16.15 10.32 -7.59
C TRP A 310 -14.67 10.64 -7.79
N ASP A 311 -13.91 10.71 -6.70
CA ASP A 311 -12.48 11.00 -6.79
C ASP A 311 -11.71 9.93 -7.55
N PHE A 312 -12.00 8.65 -7.27
CA PHE A 312 -11.38 7.54 -7.95
C PHE A 312 -11.61 7.63 -9.46
N ASN A 313 -12.85 7.83 -9.90
CA ASN A 313 -13.17 7.95 -11.32
C ASN A 313 -12.50 9.18 -11.98
N MET A 314 -12.41 10.31 -11.28
CA MET A 314 -11.75 11.51 -11.79
C MET A 314 -10.25 11.29 -12.05
N VAL A 315 -9.57 10.70 -11.07
CA VAL A 315 -8.14 10.35 -11.22
C VAL A 315 -7.97 9.28 -12.30
N GLN A 316 -8.89 8.32 -12.40
CA GLN A 316 -8.84 7.27 -13.43
C GLN A 316 -8.93 7.86 -14.84
N LEU A 317 -9.85 8.81 -15.06
CA LEU A 317 -10.00 9.51 -16.34
C LEU A 317 -8.74 10.30 -16.70
N THR A 318 -8.12 10.95 -15.72
CA THR A 318 -6.84 11.65 -15.93
C THR A 318 -5.74 10.69 -16.37
N LEU A 319 -5.59 9.56 -15.67
CA LEU A 319 -4.61 8.52 -16.01
C LEU A 319 -4.88 7.88 -17.39
N GLN A 320 -6.14 7.71 -17.78
CA GLN A 320 -6.51 7.21 -19.10
C GLN A 320 -6.13 8.19 -20.22
N ASN A 321 -6.30 9.50 -19.98
CA ASN A 321 -5.85 10.53 -20.92
C ASN A 321 -4.32 10.53 -21.05
N ASP A 322 -3.61 10.51 -19.92
CA ASP A 322 -2.14 10.44 -19.90
C ASP A 322 -1.65 9.18 -20.65
N LEU A 323 -2.31 8.03 -20.44
CA LEU A 323 -1.97 6.78 -21.14
C LEU A 323 -2.22 6.87 -22.65
N LYS A 324 -3.32 7.48 -23.06
CA LYS A 324 -3.64 7.72 -24.47
C LYS A 324 -2.60 8.62 -25.14
N ASP A 325 -2.25 9.72 -24.49
CA ASP A 325 -1.23 10.65 -24.97
C ASP A 325 0.12 9.94 -25.08
N LEU A 326 0.55 9.22 -24.03
CA LEU A 326 1.79 8.43 -24.06
C LEU A 326 1.82 7.41 -25.20
N SER A 327 0.71 6.69 -25.43
CA SER A 327 0.65 5.70 -26.50
C SER A 327 0.79 6.30 -27.89
N SER A 328 0.41 7.58 -28.08
CA SER A 328 0.59 8.30 -29.34
C SER A 328 2.07 8.60 -29.64
N PHE A 329 2.92 8.74 -28.62
CA PHE A 329 4.36 8.98 -28.78
C PHE A 329 5.16 7.71 -29.03
N THR A 330 4.65 6.54 -28.63
CA THR A 330 5.35 5.26 -28.76
C THR A 330 5.02 4.49 -30.04
N SER A 331 4.16 5.04 -30.88
CA SER A 331 3.65 4.41 -32.10
C SER A 331 4.52 4.62 -33.33
#